data_AF-A0A964VR75-F1
#
_entry.id   AF-A0A964VR75-F1
#
_cell.length_a   1.000
_cell.length_b   1.000
_cell.length_c   1.000
_cell.angle_alpha   90.00
_cell.angle_beta   90.00
_cell.angle_gamma   90.00
#
_symmetry.space_group_name_H-M   'P 1'
#
loop_
_entity.id
_entity.type
_entity.pdbx_description
1 polymer ?
#
loop_
_entity_poly.entity_id
_entity_poly.type
_entity_poly.pdbx_seq_one_letter_code
_entity_poly.pdbx_strand_id
1 'polypeptide(L)' 'MKTKKPKIVEQPQPFTSGITRAMVRQHAYALYRDKLPHHPLTLEDWVLAEKDLVNDLVSEQIEA' A
#
# COMPACT_ATOMS: atom_id res chain seq x y z
N MET A 1 28.91 4.77 -3.55
CA MET A 1 27.62 5.23 -2.96
C MET A 1 27.14 4.16 -1.99
N LYS A 2 26.88 4.49 -0.72
CA LYS A 2 26.37 3.53 0.27
C LYS A 2 24.88 3.31 0.00
N THR A 3 24.51 2.20 -0.64
CA THR A 3 23.12 1.78 -0.81
C THR A 3 22.55 1.46 0.57
N LYS A 4 21.82 2.41 1.15
CA LYS A 4 21.06 2.16 2.38
C LYS A 4 20.03 1.09 2.01
N LYS A 5 20.19 -0.13 2.54
CA LYS A 5 19.20 -1.19 2.39
C LYS A 5 17.85 -0.64 2.83
N PRO A 6 16.79 -0.72 2.01
CA PRO A 6 15.47 -0.27 2.43
C PRO A 6 15.09 -1.05 3.69
N LYS A 7 14.79 -0.32 4.76
CA LYS A 7 14.27 -0.94 5.98
C LYS A 7 12.95 -1.59 5.59
N ILE A 8 12.84 -2.89 5.81
CA ILE A 8 11.55 -3.58 5.70
C ILE A 8 10.67 -2.94 6.78
N VAL A 9 9.65 -2.19 6.35
CA VAL A 9 8.72 -1.53 7.26
C VAL A 9 7.51 -2.42 7.40
N GLU A 10 7.20 -2.80 8.64
CA GLU A 10 5.95 -3.50 8.94
C GLU A 10 4.77 -2.61 8.56
N GLN A 11 3.70 -3.23 8.05
CA GLN A 11 2.53 -2.49 7.61
C GLN A 11 1.95 -1.63 8.76
N PRO A 12 1.84 -0.31 8.58
CA PRO A 12 1.28 0.58 9.59
C PRO A 12 -0.22 0.32 9.82
N GLN A 13 -0.79 0.95 10.86
CA GLN A 13 -2.24 0.99 11.00
C GLN A 13 -2.83 1.89 9.91
N PRO A 14 -3.91 1.47 9.23
CA PRO A 14 -4.60 2.31 8.25
C PRO A 14 -5.11 3.59 8.93
N PHE A 15 -5.03 4.70 8.22
CA PHE A 15 -5.55 5.98 8.69
C PHE A 15 -7.05 6.14 8.41
N THR A 16 -7.54 5.48 7.37
CA THR A 16 -8.90 5.62 6.87
C THR A 16 -9.85 4.67 7.58
N SER A 17 -10.86 5.24 8.25
CA SER A 17 -11.94 4.47 8.88
C SER A 17 -12.66 3.58 7.86
N GLY A 18 -12.88 2.32 8.22
CA GLY A 18 -13.50 1.33 7.32
C GLY A 18 -12.51 0.56 6.45
N ILE A 19 -11.25 1.00 6.37
CA ILE A 19 -10.18 0.26 5.71
C ILE A 19 -9.43 -0.60 6.72
N THR A 20 -9.21 -1.87 6.38
CA THR A 20 -8.48 -2.80 7.25
C THR A 20 -7.04 -3.01 6.78
N ARG A 21 -6.16 -3.45 7.69
CA ARG A 21 -4.77 -3.84 7.36
C ARG A 21 -4.74 -4.90 6.26
N ALA A 22 -5.66 -5.86 6.29
CA ALA A 22 -5.72 -6.89 5.26
C ALA A 22 -6.01 -6.32 3.87
N MET A 23 -6.94 -5.36 3.77
CA MET A 23 -7.27 -4.71 2.49
C MET A 23 -6.07 -3.94 1.93
N VAL A 24 -5.43 -3.10 2.75
CA VAL A 24 -4.23 -2.34 2.32
C VAL A 24 -3.09 -3.29 1.95
N ARG A 25 -2.96 -4.44 2.62
CA ARG A 25 -1.93 -5.45 2.31
C ARG A 25 -2.17 -6.11 0.97
N GLN A 26 -3.40 -6.53 0.71
CA GLN A 26 -3.76 -7.14 -0.56
C GLN A 26 -3.56 -6.15 -1.71
N HIS A 27 -4.01 -4.90 -1.54
CA HIS A 27 -3.87 -3.85 -2.55
C HIS A 27 -2.40 -3.51 -2.81
N ALA A 28 -1.61 -3.29 -1.76
CA ALA A 28 -0.18 -3.02 -1.91
C ALA A 28 0.54 -4.15 -2.64
N TYR A 29 0.23 -5.41 -2.35
CA TYR A 29 0.84 -6.53 -3.07
C TYR A 29 0.40 -6.65 -4.53
N ALA A 30 -0.82 -6.22 -4.86
CA ALA A 30 -1.25 -6.11 -6.25
C ALA A 30 -0.49 -4.98 -6.97
N LEU A 31 -0.41 -3.79 -6.35
CA LEU A 31 0.18 -2.59 -6.94
C LEU A 31 1.70 -2.66 -7.10
N TYR A 32 2.39 -3.31 -6.15
CA TYR A 32 3.85 -3.44 -6.14
C TYR A 32 4.35 -4.83 -6.53
N ARG A 33 3.49 -5.69 -7.11
CA ARG A 33 3.80 -7.09 -7.44
C ARG A 33 5.15 -7.27 -8.13
N ASP A 34 5.46 -6.41 -9.09
CA ASP A 34 6.69 -6.48 -9.89
C ASP A 34 7.95 -6.02 -9.12
N LYS A 35 7.77 -5.21 -8.07
CA LYS A 35 8.86 -4.58 -7.31
C LYS A 35 9.19 -5.34 -6.01
N LEU A 36 8.24 -6.12 -5.47
CA LEU A 36 8.41 -6.89 -4.23
C LEU A 36 9.61 -7.84 -4.18
N PRO A 37 10.03 -8.52 -5.28
CA PRO A 37 11.19 -9.42 -5.23
C PRO A 37 12.51 -8.70 -4.91
N HIS A 38 12.60 -7.40 -5.23
CA HIS A 38 13.83 -6.62 -5.12
C HIS A 38 13.72 -5.46 -4.13
N HIS A 39 12.49 -5.02 -3.81
CA HIS A 39 12.24 -3.88 -2.93
C HIS A 39 11.15 -4.23 -1.91
N PRO A 40 11.49 -4.33 -0.61
CA PRO A 40 10.48 -4.40 0.42
C PRO A 40 9.69 -3.08 0.49
N LEU A 41 8.40 -3.16 0.81
CA LEU A 41 7.53 -2.00 0.92
C LEU A 41 8.04 -1.04 2.01
N THR A 42 8.14 0.22 1.64
CA THR A 42 8.47 1.32 2.55
C THR A 42 7.20 1.87 3.19
N LEU A 43 7.36 2.75 4.18
CA LEU A 43 6.22 3.44 4.80
C LEU A 43 5.43 4.27 3.77
N GLU A 44 6.12 4.88 2.82
CA GLU A 44 5.50 5.65 1.74
C GLU A 44 4.66 4.75 0.84
N ASP A 45 5.18 3.58 0.46
CA ASP A 45 4.43 2.61 -0.36
C ASP A 45 3.15 2.13 0.34
N TRP A 46 3.21 1.93 1.66
CA TRP A 46 2.03 1.57 2.45
C TRP A 46 0.96 2.67 2.44
N VAL A 47 1.37 3.93 2.59
CA VAL A 47 0.45 5.08 2.58
C VAL A 47 -0.11 5.30 1.17
N LEU A 48 0.70 5.12 0.13
CA LEU A 48 0.24 5.22 -1.26
C LEU A 48 -0.77 4.12 -1.59
N ALA A 49 -0.49 2.87 -1.21
CA ALA A 49 -1.42 1.77 -1.40
C ALA A 49 -2.75 1.99 -0.67
N GLU A 50 -2.75 2.58 0.53
CA GLU A 50 -4.00 2.92 1.22
C GLU A 50 -4.79 3.99 0.46
N LYS A 51 -4.13 5.07 0.02
CA LYS A 51 -4.79 6.14 -0.75
C LYS A 51 -5.38 5.64 -2.05
N ASP A 52 -4.65 4.78 -2.75
CA ASP A 52 -5.08 4.19 -4.02
C ASP A 52 -6.30 3.29 -3.82
N LEU A 53 -6.27 2.42 -2.80
CA LEU A 53 -7.42 1.61 -2.41
C LEU A 53 -8.68 2.45 -2.10
N VAL A 54 -8.51 3.55 -1.36
CA VAL A 54 -9.64 4.46 -1.06
C VAL A 54 -10.16 5.10 -2.34
N ASN A 55 -9.27 5.51 -3.25
CA ASN A 55 -9.67 6.09 -4.52
C ASN A 55 -10.43 5.10 -5.41
N ASP A 56 -10.01 3.84 -5.45
CA ASP A 56 -10.70 2.78 -6.19
C ASP A 56 -12.11 2.54 -5.63
N LEU A 57 -12.24 2.42 -4.31
CA LEU A 57 -13.55 2.24 -3.66
C LEU A 57 -14.49 3.43 -3.89
N VAL A 58 -13.95 4.65 -3.86
CA VAL A 58 -14.74 5.86 -4.16
C VAL A 58 -15.14 5.88 -5.64
N SER A 59 -14.25 5.48 -6.54
CA SER A 59 -14.55 5.43 -7.98
C SER A 59 -15.64 4.42 -8.28
N GLU A 60 -15.56 3.20 -7.71
CA GLU A 60 -16.60 2.18 -7.82
C GLU A 60 -17.95 2.67 -7.28
N GLN A 61 -17.95 3.51 -6.25
CA GLN A 61 -19.18 4.04 -5.66
C GLN A 61 -19.81 5.20 -6.44
N ILE A 62 -19.01 5.98 -7.18
CA ILE A 62 -19.51 7.07 -8.03
C ILE A 62 -20.10 6.53 -9.34
N GLU A 63 -19.64 5.37 -9.82
CA GLU A 63 -20.12 4.75 -11.04
C GLU A 63 -21.37 3.86 -10.86
N ALA A 64 -21.90 3.73 -9.64
CA ALA A 64 -23.06 2.89 -9.28
C ALA A 64 -24.37 3.69 -9.15
#